data_AF-A0A7W1HN83-F1
#
_entry.id   AF-A0A7W1HN83-F1
#
_cell.length_a   1.000
_cell.length_b   1.000
_cell.length_c   1.000
_cell.angle_alpha   90.00
_cell.angle_beta   90.00
_cell.angle_gamma   90.00
#
_symmetry.space_group_name_H-M   'P 1'
#
loop_
_entity.id
_entity.type
_entity.pdbx_description
1 polymer ?
#
loop_
_entity_poly.entity_id
_entity_poly.type
_entity_poly.pdbx_seq_one_letter_code
_entity_poly.pdbx_strand_id
1 'polypeptide(L)'
;MDTTRIPQPAPTTTRVGRGRELYAEHADEIRFDPADRVWLVPSQHEGTSVYEVVLGRRGEFCECRDFEFRGESCKHVVAATIARAKTATCSGCGDRIRHRDLTEVTEDHESLTWFPGDLLCYSCLHDHGGIA
;
A
#
# COMPACT_ATOMS: atom_id res chain seq x y z
N MET A 1 33.30 18.76 25.21
CA MET A 1 31.93 18.47 24.74
C MET A 1 32.07 17.32 23.78
N ASP A 2 31.67 16.14 24.22
CA ASP A 2 31.87 14.87 23.53
C ASP A 2 30.79 14.70 22.46
N THR A 3 31.18 14.83 21.19
CA THR A 3 30.25 14.73 20.06
C THR A 3 30.05 13.26 19.73
N THR A 4 29.13 12.60 20.43
CA THR A 4 28.72 11.24 20.08
C THR A 4 28.15 11.23 18.67
N ARG A 5 28.93 10.72 17.71
CA ARG A 5 28.52 10.57 16.32
C ARG A 5 27.62 9.35 16.23
N ILE A 6 26.32 9.57 16.05
CA ILE A 6 25.37 8.49 15.77
C ILE A 6 25.81 7.84 14.44
N PRO A 7 26.09 6.53 14.39
CA PRO A 7 26.43 5.87 13.15
C PRO A 7 25.23 5.95 12.20
N GLN A 8 25.43 6.52 11.00
CA GLN A 8 24.43 6.46 9.95
C GLN A 8 24.23 4.98 9.56
N PRO A 9 22.98 4.54 9.38
CA PRO A 9 22.71 3.20 8.88
C PRO A 9 23.37 3.01 7.51
N ALA A 10 23.89 1.80 7.27
CA ALA A 10 24.47 1.44 5.98
C ALA A 10 23.45 1.70 4.84
N PRO A 11 23.93 2.12 3.64
CA PRO A 11 23.04 2.35 2.52
C PRO A 11 22.17 1.10 2.25
N THR A 12 20.89 1.32 2.00
CA THR A 12 19.84 0.33 1.68
C THR A 12 20.12 -0.33 0.31
N THR A 13 21.23 -1.06 0.18
CA THR A 13 21.68 -1.60 -1.11
C THR A 13 20.90 -2.83 -1.57
N THR A 14 20.13 -3.47 -0.68
CA THR A 14 19.31 -4.63 -1.03
C THR A 14 18.01 -4.20 -1.70
N ARG A 15 17.46 -5.01 -2.61
CA ARG A 15 16.15 -4.75 -3.25
C ARG A 15 15.04 -4.58 -2.22
N VAL A 16 15.10 -5.36 -1.14
CA VAL A 16 14.20 -5.26 0.01
C VAL A 16 14.36 -3.90 0.70
N GLY A 17 15.59 -3.45 0.93
CA GLY A 17 15.89 -2.13 1.49
C GLY A 17 15.31 -1.00 0.64
N ARG A 18 15.59 -1.01 -0.67
CA ARG A 18 15.05 -0.02 -1.61
C ARG A 18 13.54 -0.09 -1.75
N GLY A 19 12.93 -1.27 -1.66
CA GLY A 19 11.47 -1.43 -1.69
C GLY A 19 10.79 -0.87 -0.43
N ARG A 20 11.43 -1.03 0.74
CA ARG A 20 10.98 -0.41 1.99
C ARG A 20 11.11 1.11 1.95
N GLU A 21 12.21 1.62 1.41
CA GLU A 21 12.44 3.05 1.21
C GLU A 21 11.41 3.64 0.25
N LEU A 22 11.22 3.02 -0.92
CA LEU A 22 10.19 3.42 -1.87
C LEU A 22 8.80 3.47 -1.24
N TYR A 23 8.42 2.45 -0.44
CA TYR A 23 7.17 2.51 0.30
C TYR A 23 7.16 3.66 1.32
N ALA A 24 8.23 3.85 2.09
CA ALA A 24 8.28 4.89 3.10
C ALA A 24 8.14 6.31 2.51
N GLU A 25 8.72 6.54 1.33
CA GLU A 25 8.70 7.82 0.63
C GLU A 25 7.38 8.06 -0.12
N HIS A 26 6.81 7.01 -0.73
CA HIS A 26 5.72 7.16 -1.70
C HIS A 26 4.45 6.35 -1.36
N ALA A 27 4.25 5.94 -0.10
CA ALA A 27 3.09 5.12 0.29
C ALA A 27 1.72 5.76 -0.02
N ASP A 28 1.63 7.08 -0.19
CA ASP A 28 0.38 7.77 -0.55
C ASP A 28 0.11 7.75 -2.07
N GLU A 29 1.13 7.46 -2.88
CA GLU A 29 1.05 7.39 -4.34
C GLU A 29 0.89 5.94 -4.85
N ILE A 30 1.22 4.95 -4.00
CA ILE A 30 1.01 3.53 -4.31
C ILE A 30 -0.47 3.21 -4.19
N ARG A 31 -1.10 2.94 -5.34
CA ARG A 31 -2.55 2.66 -5.43
C ARG A 31 -2.82 1.28 -5.99
N PHE A 32 -3.94 0.68 -5.58
CA PHE A 32 -4.45 -0.54 -6.19
C PHE A 32 -5.48 -0.15 -7.25
N ASP A 33 -5.33 -0.67 -8.46
CA ASP A 33 -6.33 -0.57 -9.51
C ASP A 33 -7.21 -1.83 -9.49
N PRO A 34 -8.49 -1.73 -9.10
CA PRO A 34 -9.37 -2.88 -9.03
C PRO A 34 -9.83 -3.39 -10.40
N ALA A 35 -9.80 -2.55 -11.46
CA ALA A 35 -10.24 -2.95 -12.79
C ALA A 35 -9.26 -3.94 -13.40
N ASP A 36 -7.96 -3.61 -13.35
CA ASP A 36 -6.89 -4.45 -13.90
C ASP A 36 -6.25 -5.36 -12.85
N ARG A 37 -6.64 -5.22 -11.58
CA ARG A 37 -6.12 -5.98 -10.43
C ARG A 37 -4.60 -5.85 -10.26
N VAL A 38 -4.09 -4.66 -10.55
CA VAL A 38 -2.66 -4.32 -10.45
C VAL A 38 -2.41 -3.31 -9.34
N TRP A 39 -1.20 -3.33 -8.80
CA TRP A 39 -0.67 -2.24 -7.98
C TRP A 39 0.11 -1.29 -8.87
N LEU A 40 -0.17 0.00 -8.72
CA LEU A 40 0.51 1.06 -9.43
C LEU A 40 1.51 1.69 -8.48
N VAL A 41 2.79 1.50 -8.79
CA VAL A 41 3.90 1.87 -7.91
C VAL A 41 4.77 2.91 -8.62
N PRO A 42 4.99 4.11 -8.06
CA PRO A 42 5.82 5.11 -8.72
C PRO A 42 7.28 4.67 -8.79
N SER A 43 8.00 5.25 -9.74
CA SER A 43 9.46 5.18 -9.76
C SER A 43 10.04 6.04 -8.64
N GLN A 44 11.02 5.49 -7.93
CA GLN A 44 11.74 6.21 -6.85
C GLN A 44 12.55 7.42 -7.33
N HIS A 45 12.93 7.48 -8.61
CA HIS A 45 13.86 8.50 -9.12
C HIS A 45 13.32 9.27 -10.31
N GLU A 46 12.18 8.85 -10.87
CA GLU A 46 11.56 9.46 -12.02
C GLU A 46 10.08 9.71 -11.68
N GLY A 47 9.76 10.93 -11.24
CA GLY A 47 8.44 11.24 -10.68
C GLY A 47 7.25 11.11 -11.66
N THR A 48 7.49 10.77 -12.93
CA THR A 48 6.45 10.60 -13.94
C THR A 48 6.14 9.14 -14.27
N SER A 49 7.05 8.22 -13.95
CA SER A 49 6.90 6.81 -14.33
C SER A 49 6.22 6.04 -13.20
N VAL A 50 5.17 5.29 -13.55
CA VAL A 50 4.45 4.38 -12.67
C VAL A 50 4.60 2.97 -13.23
N TYR A 51 4.77 1.99 -12.35
CA TYR A 51 4.92 0.59 -12.72
C TYR A 51 3.74 -0.24 -12.24
N GLU A 52 3.19 -1.04 -13.13
CA GLU A 52 2.22 -2.08 -12.84
C GLU A 52 2.88 -3.29 -12.17
N VAL A 53 2.30 -3.69 -11.05
CA VAL A 53 2.74 -4.83 -10.24
C VAL A 53 1.57 -5.77 -9.98
N VAL A 54 1.67 -7.00 -10.47
CA VAL A 54 0.72 -8.06 -10.16
C VAL A 54 1.23 -8.84 -8.95
N LEU A 55 0.38 -9.01 -7.94
CA LEU A 55 0.65 -9.86 -6.78
C LEU A 55 -0.41 -10.97 -6.70
N GLY A 56 0.00 -12.24 -6.83
CA GLY A 56 -0.92 -13.36 -6.84
C GLY A 56 -0.35 -14.63 -6.23
N ARG A 57 -1.23 -15.64 -6.00
CA ARG A 57 -0.79 -16.96 -5.50
C ARG A 57 0.06 -17.72 -6.52
N ARG A 58 -0.07 -17.39 -7.81
CA ARG A 58 0.66 -18.02 -8.92
C ARG A 58 2.01 -17.35 -9.20
N GLY A 59 2.38 -16.36 -8.40
CA GLY A 59 3.58 -15.55 -8.59
C GLY A 59 3.25 -14.07 -8.64
N GLU A 60 4.32 -13.31 -8.83
CA GLU A 60 4.33 -11.87 -8.93
C GLU A 60 4.92 -11.45 -10.27
N PHE A 61 4.54 -10.28 -10.74
CA PHE A 61 5.06 -9.68 -11.96
C PHE A 61 5.20 -8.18 -11.76
N CYS A 62 6.23 -7.60 -12.36
CA CYS A 62 6.37 -6.16 -12.47
C CYS A 62 6.90 -5.81 -13.85
N GLU A 63 6.36 -4.76 -14.48
CA GLU A 63 6.79 -4.32 -15.81
C GLU A 63 8.16 -3.61 -15.82
N CYS A 64 8.77 -3.40 -14.65
CA CYS A 64 10.06 -2.72 -14.59
C CYS A 64 11.19 -3.60 -15.14
N ARG A 65 12.18 -2.94 -15.73
CA ARG A 65 13.34 -3.58 -16.36
C ARG A 65 14.18 -4.46 -15.42
N ASP A 66 14.24 -4.15 -14.12
CA ASP A 66 14.95 -5.00 -13.14
C ASP A 66 14.26 -6.37 -12.96
N PHE A 67 12.92 -6.39 -13.02
CA PHE A 67 12.16 -7.64 -12.98
C PHE A 67 12.31 -8.40 -14.29
N GLU A 68 12.16 -7.72 -15.44
CA GLU A 68 12.31 -8.33 -16.77
C GLU A 68 13.65 -9.07 -16.94
N PHE A 69 14.77 -8.45 -16.52
CA PHE A 69 16.08 -9.06 -16.68
C PHE A 69 16.38 -10.21 -15.71
N ARG A 70 15.71 -10.26 -14.56
CA ARG A 70 16.08 -11.17 -13.46
C ARG A 70 15.04 -12.25 -13.18
N GLY A 71 13.77 -11.97 -13.42
CA GLY A 71 12.66 -12.83 -13.00
C GLY A 71 12.53 -12.96 -11.47
N GLU A 72 13.07 -12.00 -10.70
CA GLU A 72 13.06 -11.98 -9.23
C GLU A 72 12.34 -10.74 -8.70
N SER A 73 11.89 -10.78 -7.44
CA SER A 73 11.26 -9.65 -6.75
C SER A 73 12.09 -8.37 -6.85
N CYS A 74 11.60 -7.40 -7.62
CA CYS A 74 12.19 -6.07 -7.70
C CYS A 74 11.73 -5.20 -6.53
N LYS A 75 12.27 -3.98 -6.41
CA LYS A 75 11.86 -3.05 -5.35
C LYS A 75 10.37 -2.67 -5.41
N HIS A 76 9.76 -2.62 -6.60
CA HIS A 76 8.34 -2.28 -6.75
C HIS A 76 7.43 -3.40 -6.25
N VAL A 77 7.79 -4.66 -6.52
CA VAL A 77 7.12 -5.83 -5.94
C VAL A 77 7.13 -5.76 -4.40
N VAL A 78 8.29 -5.45 -3.82
CA VAL A 78 8.41 -5.32 -2.36
C VAL A 78 7.52 -4.18 -1.84
N ALA A 79 7.55 -3.01 -2.47
CA ALA A 79 6.73 -1.86 -2.07
C ALA A 79 5.22 -2.16 -2.17
N ALA A 80 4.78 -2.76 -3.29
CA ALA A 80 3.39 -3.20 -3.48
C ALA A 80 2.97 -4.25 -2.44
N THR A 81 3.87 -5.17 -2.09
CA THR A 81 3.59 -6.19 -1.05
C THR A 81 3.36 -5.55 0.30
N ILE A 82 4.18 -4.53 0.66
CA ILE A 82 3.98 -3.77 1.89
C ILE A 82 2.65 -3.00 1.84
N ALA A 83 2.36 -2.32 0.73
CA ALA A 83 1.10 -1.58 0.55
C ALA A 83 -0.11 -2.50 0.68
N ARG A 84 -0.09 -3.68 0.07
CA ARG A 84 -1.13 -4.70 0.20
C ARG A 84 -1.35 -5.10 1.66
N ALA A 85 -0.28 -5.34 2.41
CA ALA A 85 -0.36 -5.77 3.80
C ALA A 85 -0.82 -4.65 4.75
N LYS A 86 -0.54 -3.39 4.43
CA LYS A 86 -0.88 -2.23 5.27
C LYS A 86 -2.21 -1.57 4.91
N THR A 87 -2.88 -2.06 3.89
CA THR A 87 -4.19 -1.58 3.45
C THR A 87 -5.24 -2.67 3.63
N ALA A 88 -6.49 -2.27 3.73
CA ALA A 88 -7.65 -3.16 3.61
C ALA A 88 -8.68 -2.51 2.68
N THR A 89 -9.63 -3.33 2.23
CA THR A 89 -10.73 -2.88 1.38
C THR A 89 -11.79 -2.24 2.25
N CYS A 90 -12.23 -1.02 1.88
CA CYS A 90 -13.41 -0.40 2.46
C CYS A 90 -14.66 -1.18 2.03
N SER A 91 -15.51 -1.62 2.99
CA SER A 91 -16.76 -2.32 2.69
C SER A 91 -17.76 -1.46 1.92
N GLY A 92 -17.66 -0.14 2.04
CA GLY A 92 -18.53 0.82 1.35
C GLY A 92 -18.17 1.07 -0.11
N CYS A 93 -16.97 1.59 -0.38
CA CYS A 93 -16.56 1.99 -1.73
C CYS A 93 -15.73 0.93 -2.47
N GLY A 94 -15.21 -0.10 -1.79
CA GLY A 94 -14.33 -1.11 -2.38
C GLY A 94 -12.88 -0.67 -2.58
N ASP A 95 -12.54 0.60 -2.28
CA ASP A 95 -11.17 1.09 -2.38
C ASP A 95 -10.26 0.47 -1.31
N ARG A 96 -8.97 0.36 -1.62
CA ARG A 96 -7.97 -0.03 -0.63
C ARG A 96 -7.44 1.18 0.12
N ILE A 97 -7.71 1.23 1.42
CA ILE A 97 -7.34 2.31 2.33
C ILE A 97 -6.36 1.77 3.37
N ARG A 98 -5.45 2.60 3.87
CA ARG A 98 -4.53 2.19 4.95
C ARG A 98 -5.34 1.75 6.16
N HIS A 99 -4.92 0.67 6.80
CA HIS A 99 -5.64 0.11 7.96
C HIS A 99 -5.92 1.15 9.06
N ARG A 100 -4.96 2.05 9.31
CA ARG A 100 -5.09 3.11 10.33
C ARG A 100 -6.11 4.20 9.98
N ASP A 101 -6.50 4.28 8.71
CA ASP A 101 -7.44 5.28 8.18
C ASP A 101 -8.82 4.64 7.92
N LEU A 102 -9.01 3.38 8.35
CA LEU A 102 -10.28 2.67 8.34
C LEU A 102 -10.83 2.59 9.77
N THR A 103 -12.15 2.71 9.89
CA THR A 103 -12.89 2.51 11.14
C THR A 103 -13.66 1.20 11.06
N GLU A 104 -13.52 0.37 12.08
CA GLU A 104 -14.33 -0.85 12.21
C GLU A 104 -15.71 -0.47 12.73
N VAL A 105 -16.76 -0.96 12.06
CA VAL A 105 -18.12 -0.90 12.58
C VAL A 105 -18.20 -1.82 13.80
N THR A 106 -18.52 -1.28 14.97
CA THR A 106 -18.59 -2.06 16.21
C THR A 106 -20.01 -2.37 16.67
N GLU A 107 -20.99 -1.62 16.17
CA GLU A 107 -22.40 -1.74 16.56
C GLU A 107 -23.28 -1.88 15.32
N ASP A 108 -24.37 -2.64 15.46
CA ASP A 108 -25.39 -2.73 14.42
C ASP A 108 -26.04 -1.35 14.26
N HIS A 109 -25.98 -0.81 13.04
CA HIS A 109 -26.62 0.46 12.71
C HIS A 109 -27.95 0.21 12.00
N GLU A 110 -28.96 1.02 12.30
CA GLU A 110 -30.32 0.88 11.75
C GLU A 110 -30.38 0.98 10.22
N SER A 111 -29.32 1.50 9.58
CA SER A 111 -29.23 1.60 8.13
C SER A 111 -29.12 0.25 7.40
N LEU A 112 -28.85 -0.86 8.13
CA LEU A 112 -28.66 -2.22 7.59
C LEU A 112 -27.67 -2.31 6.41
N THR A 113 -26.86 -1.26 6.23
CA THR A 113 -25.95 -1.15 5.10
C THR A 113 -24.66 -1.89 5.43
N TRP A 114 -24.16 -1.73 6.66
CA TRP A 114 -22.91 -2.30 7.16
C TRP A 114 -23.15 -3.02 8.48
N PHE A 115 -22.29 -3.98 8.78
CA PHE A 115 -22.41 -4.86 9.94
C PHE A 115 -21.14 -4.82 10.80
N PRO A 116 -21.21 -5.23 12.08
CA PRO A 116 -20.06 -5.36 12.93
C PRO A 116 -18.91 -6.13 12.27
N GLY A 117 -17.71 -5.54 12.28
CA GLY A 117 -16.52 -6.05 11.62
C GLY A 117 -16.26 -5.51 10.21
N ASP A 118 -17.22 -4.79 9.61
CA ASP A 118 -16.96 -4.06 8.37
C ASP A 118 -15.96 -2.93 8.59
N LEU A 119 -15.07 -2.70 7.63
CA LEU A 119 -14.10 -1.62 7.66
C LEU A 119 -14.54 -0.51 6.71
N LEU A 120 -14.74 0.70 7.23
CA LEU A 120 -15.20 1.85 6.46
C LEU A 120 -14.14 2.94 6.43
N CYS A 121 -13.97 3.57 5.27
CA CYS A 121 -13.19 4.80 5.16
C CYS A 121 -13.98 5.97 5.76
N TYR A 122 -13.27 7.07 6.07
CA TYR A 122 -13.89 8.27 6.65
C TYR A 122 -15.12 8.76 5.88
N SER A 123 -15.07 8.82 4.54
CA SER A 123 -16.21 9.26 3.73
C SER A 123 -17.41 8.33 3.90
N CYS A 124 -17.22 7.02 3.71
CA CYS A 124 -18.31 6.04 3.84
C CYS A 124 -18.87 5.99 5.27
N LEU A 125 -18.05 6.21 6.30
CA LEU A 125 -18.54 6.31 7.66
C LEU A 125 -19.40 7.56 7.85
N HIS A 126 -18.90 8.72 7.40
CA HIS A 126 -19.56 10.01 7.57
C HIS A 126 -20.88 10.11 6.79
N ASP A 127 -20.90 9.65 5.55
CA ASP A 127 -22.08 9.71 4.67
C ASP A 127 -23.27 8.89 5.22
N HIS A 128 -23.00 7.96 6.14
CA HIS A 128 -24.00 7.11 6.78
C HIS A 128 -24.22 7.42 8.26
N GLY A 129 -23.72 8.57 8.75
CA GLY A 129 -23.98 9.06 10.11
C GLY A 129 -23.12 8.43 11.21
N GLY A 130 -22.08 7.68 10.85
CA GLY A 130 -21.11 7.16 11.82
C GLY A 130 -20.19 8.25 12.38
N ILE A 131 -19.71 8.05 13.60
CA ILE A 131 -18.73 8.92 14.27
C ILE A 131 -17.39 8.16 14.34
N ALA A 132 -16.32 8.80 13.89
CA ALA A 132 -14.95 8.27 13.89
C ALA A 132 -14.27 8.41 15.26
#